data_AF-A0A2G4I4P3-F1
#
_entry.id   AF-A0A2G4I4P3-F1
#
_cell.length_a   1.000
_cell.length_b   1.000
_cell.length_c   1.000
_cell.angle_alpha   90.00
_cell.angle_beta   90.00
_cell.angle_gamma   90.00
#
_symmetry.space_group_name_H-M   'P 1'
#
loop_
_entity.id
_entity.type
_entity.pdbx_description
1 polymer ?
#
loop_
_entity_poly.entity_id
_entity_poly.type
_entity_poly.pdbx_seq_one_letter_code
_entity_poly.pdbx_strand_id
1 'polypeptide(L)'
;TIALAELYGQTKSPTMRAKLDKAVKVIISAQATEAGHEGGWRYRPIAKDADISVTVLALVAIRAAKNGGLEVPQRTIDEAVAYVKRCQDERTGGFCYQPQRDPGFARTAAAIYSLQVCGLYEDPMVKKGSTYLFDNLREDHEWFTYGNFYAASAQYMVGGETWQKWYPKMKDILLAQVVKQGDVAYWEARGRGGVGPTFCTAVYTMILAMPYHYIPLYQR
;
A
#
# COMPACT_ATOMS: atom_id res chain seq x y z
N THR A 1 9.02 -7.13 -6.08
CA THR A 1 9.57 -5.97 -6.82
C THR A 1 9.82 -4.76 -5.92
N ILE A 2 8.87 -4.31 -5.08
CA ILE A 2 9.05 -3.16 -4.18
C ILE A 2 10.34 -3.27 -3.35
N ALA A 3 10.52 -4.36 -2.59
CA ALA A 3 11.72 -4.55 -1.77
C ALA A 3 13.03 -4.48 -2.59
N LEU A 4 13.05 -5.04 -3.80
CA LEU A 4 14.21 -4.97 -4.69
C LEU A 4 14.44 -3.53 -5.19
N ALA A 5 13.38 -2.77 -5.46
CA ALA A 5 13.46 -1.37 -5.85
C ALA A 5 14.01 -0.49 -4.73
N GLU A 6 13.56 -0.70 -3.49
CA GLU A 6 14.06 0.02 -2.31
C GLU A 6 15.54 -0.29 -2.05
N LEU A 7 15.93 -1.57 -2.05
CA LEU A 7 17.33 -1.99 -1.88
C LEU A 7 18.21 -1.44 -3.00
N TYR A 8 17.74 -1.46 -4.25
CA TYR A 8 18.45 -0.85 -5.37
C TYR A 8 18.56 0.67 -5.21
N GLY A 9 17.50 1.34 -4.75
CA GLY A 9 17.48 2.79 -4.50
C GLY A 9 18.61 3.22 -3.56
N GLN A 10 18.84 2.43 -2.50
CA GLN A 10 19.87 2.69 -1.50
C GLN A 10 21.28 2.26 -1.93
N THR A 11 21.42 1.08 -2.55
CA THR A 11 22.74 0.49 -2.85
C THR A 11 23.28 0.82 -4.23
N LYS A 12 22.41 1.18 -5.17
CA LYS A 12 22.71 1.36 -6.60
C LYS A 12 23.43 0.17 -7.27
N SER A 13 23.29 -1.04 -6.72
CA SER A 13 23.95 -2.25 -7.23
C SER A 13 23.59 -2.55 -8.71
N PRO A 14 24.59 -2.68 -9.61
CA PRO A 14 24.34 -3.01 -11.03
C PRO A 14 23.63 -4.35 -11.22
N THR A 15 23.97 -5.36 -10.41
CA THR A 15 23.34 -6.68 -10.45
C THR A 15 21.85 -6.61 -10.09
N MET A 16 21.48 -5.73 -9.15
CA MET A 16 20.07 -5.51 -8.82
C MET A 16 19.35 -4.74 -9.93
N ARG A 17 19.99 -3.73 -10.56
CA ARG A 17 19.40 -2.95 -11.65
C ARG A 17 18.90 -3.84 -12.78
N ALA A 18 19.72 -4.78 -13.25
CA ALA A 18 19.35 -5.67 -14.35
C ALA A 18 18.16 -6.59 -14.01
N LYS A 19 18.06 -7.07 -12.76
CA LYS A 19 16.93 -7.91 -12.31
C LYS A 19 15.67 -7.07 -12.12
N LEU A 20 15.81 -5.87 -11.56
CA LEU A 20 14.70 -4.95 -11.33
C LEU A 20 14.09 -4.49 -12.66
N ASP A 21 14.91 -4.13 -13.64
CA ASP A 21 14.46 -3.74 -14.99
C ASP A 21 13.59 -4.82 -15.64
N LYS A 22 14.03 -6.09 -15.59
CA LYS A 22 13.24 -7.22 -16.09
C LYS A 22 11.91 -7.37 -15.36
N ALA A 23 11.91 -7.27 -14.04
CA ALA A 23 10.68 -7.37 -13.25
C ALA A 23 9.70 -6.22 -13.53
N VAL A 24 10.19 -5.00 -13.70
CA VAL A 24 9.40 -3.82 -14.05
C VAL A 24 8.78 -3.96 -15.43
N LYS A 25 9.55 -4.42 -16.43
CA LYS A 25 9.03 -4.68 -17.79
C LYS A 25 7.89 -5.70 -17.79
N VAL A 26 8.00 -6.76 -16.98
CA VAL A 26 6.90 -7.73 -16.83
C VAL A 26 5.65 -7.06 -16.25
N ILE A 27 5.80 -6.25 -15.19
CA ILE A 27 4.66 -5.52 -14.60
C ILE A 27 4.01 -4.60 -15.65
N ILE A 28 4.81 -3.80 -16.38
CA ILE A 28 4.29 -2.91 -17.42
C ILE A 28 3.53 -3.71 -18.49
N SER A 29 4.09 -4.81 -18.97
CA SER A 29 3.45 -5.65 -19.99
C SER A 29 2.16 -6.34 -19.52
N ALA A 30 1.96 -6.46 -18.21
CA ALA A 30 0.80 -7.11 -17.62
C ALA A 30 -0.34 -6.14 -17.28
N GLN A 31 -0.20 -4.84 -17.60
CA GLN A 31 -1.24 -3.86 -17.35
C GLN A 31 -2.47 -4.16 -18.22
N ALA A 32 -3.63 -4.24 -17.59
CA ALA A 32 -4.87 -4.55 -18.29
C ALA A 32 -5.24 -3.43 -19.27
N THR A 33 -5.76 -3.83 -20.42
CA THR A 33 -6.23 -2.93 -21.50
C THR A 33 -7.72 -3.11 -21.79
N GLU A 34 -8.38 -4.05 -21.10
CA GLU A 34 -9.80 -4.37 -21.29
C GLU A 34 -10.71 -3.27 -20.75
N ALA A 35 -11.84 -3.10 -21.45
CA ALA A 35 -12.84 -2.08 -21.14
C ALA A 35 -13.25 -2.10 -19.65
N GLY A 36 -13.12 -0.97 -18.96
CA GLY A 36 -13.45 -0.81 -17.53
C GLY A 36 -12.37 -1.28 -16.55
N HIS A 37 -11.33 -1.97 -17.04
CA HIS A 37 -10.21 -2.47 -16.25
C HIS A 37 -8.85 -1.87 -16.65
N GLU A 38 -8.86 -0.95 -17.62
CA GLU A 38 -7.67 -0.33 -18.19
C GLU A 38 -6.84 0.35 -17.13
N GLY A 39 -5.53 0.08 -17.17
CA GLY A 39 -4.57 0.64 -16.23
C GLY A 39 -4.41 -0.18 -14.95
N GLY A 40 -5.31 -1.12 -14.67
CA GLY A 40 -5.22 -2.00 -13.50
C GLY A 40 -4.41 -3.28 -13.73
N TRP A 41 -4.26 -4.08 -12.68
CA TRP A 41 -3.62 -5.40 -12.71
C TRP A 41 -4.44 -6.46 -11.99
N ARG A 42 -4.11 -7.71 -12.31
CA ARG A 42 -4.61 -8.91 -11.63
C ARG A 42 -3.46 -9.87 -11.32
N TYR A 43 -3.79 -10.91 -10.59
CA TYR A 43 -2.84 -11.95 -10.14
C TYR A 43 -2.14 -12.73 -11.27
N ARG A 44 -2.65 -12.68 -12.51
CA ARG A 44 -2.00 -13.31 -13.67
C ARG A 44 -1.48 -12.24 -14.63
N PRO A 45 -0.32 -12.45 -15.29
CA PRO A 45 0.25 -11.48 -16.23
C PRO A 45 -0.67 -11.16 -17.42
N ILE A 46 -1.47 -12.14 -17.85
CA ILE A 46 -2.52 -11.94 -18.84
C ILE A 46 -3.85 -12.00 -18.09
N ALA A 47 -4.49 -10.85 -17.96
CA ALA A 47 -5.74 -10.71 -17.22
C ALA A 47 -6.79 -10.01 -18.08
N LYS A 48 -8.04 -10.42 -17.90
CA LYS A 48 -9.21 -9.78 -18.52
C LYS A 48 -9.96 -8.85 -17.57
N ASP A 49 -9.47 -8.75 -16.34
CA ASP A 49 -10.01 -7.93 -15.28
C ASP A 49 -8.85 -7.31 -14.48
N ALA A 50 -9.19 -6.45 -13.52
CA ALA A 50 -8.25 -5.86 -12.59
C ALA A 50 -8.88 -5.75 -11.20
N ASP A 51 -8.06 -5.52 -10.18
CA ASP A 51 -8.51 -5.15 -8.84
C ASP A 51 -7.58 -4.13 -8.17
N ILE A 52 -8.07 -3.48 -7.12
CA ILE A 52 -7.31 -2.45 -6.42
C ILE A 52 -6.09 -2.98 -5.66
N SER A 53 -6.16 -4.18 -5.11
CA SER A 53 -5.10 -4.77 -4.27
C SER A 53 -3.83 -5.05 -5.08
N VAL A 54 -3.98 -5.65 -6.26
CA VAL A 54 -2.86 -5.92 -7.17
C VAL A 54 -2.42 -4.64 -7.87
N THR A 55 -3.37 -3.78 -8.27
CA THR A 55 -3.03 -2.51 -8.93
C THR A 55 -2.18 -1.62 -8.02
N VAL A 56 -2.52 -1.48 -6.74
CA VAL A 56 -1.70 -0.72 -5.77
C VAL A 56 -0.29 -1.28 -5.67
N LEU A 57 -0.14 -2.61 -5.55
CA LEU A 57 1.17 -3.25 -5.46
C LEU A 57 2.02 -3.02 -6.71
N ALA A 58 1.44 -3.16 -7.90
CA ALA A 58 2.10 -2.91 -9.17
C ALA A 58 2.51 -1.44 -9.31
N LEU A 59 1.59 -0.51 -9.01
CA LEU A 59 1.80 0.92 -9.08
C LEU A 59 2.93 1.40 -8.15
N VAL A 60 2.92 0.96 -6.89
CA VAL A 60 3.99 1.29 -5.92
C VAL A 60 5.32 0.70 -6.37
N ALA A 61 5.33 -0.51 -6.92
CA ALA A 61 6.56 -1.14 -7.41
C ALA A 61 7.20 -0.39 -8.58
N ILE A 62 6.41 -0.02 -9.60
CA ILE A 62 6.94 0.74 -10.74
C ILE A 62 7.31 2.18 -10.33
N ARG A 63 6.60 2.77 -9.36
CA ARG A 63 6.95 4.11 -8.84
C ARG A 63 8.28 4.08 -8.07
N ALA A 64 8.48 3.09 -7.20
CA ALA A 64 9.75 2.88 -6.49
C ALA A 64 10.91 2.64 -7.48
N ALA A 65 10.69 1.84 -8.53
CA ALA A 65 11.69 1.63 -9.57
C ALA A 65 12.03 2.93 -10.34
N LYS A 66 11.01 3.73 -10.69
CA LYS A 66 11.18 5.04 -11.32
C LYS A 66 12.02 5.99 -10.45
N ASN A 67 11.73 6.05 -9.14
CA ASN A 67 12.53 6.82 -8.17
C ASN A 67 13.98 6.31 -8.08
N GLY A 68 14.19 5.00 -8.28
CA GLY A 68 15.52 4.40 -8.38
C GLY A 68 16.32 4.80 -9.62
N GLY A 69 15.70 5.44 -10.62
CA GLY A 69 16.31 5.82 -11.89
C GLY A 69 16.16 4.78 -13.00
N LEU A 70 15.13 3.93 -12.93
CA LEU A 70 14.71 3.08 -14.05
C LEU A 70 13.67 3.81 -14.90
N GLU A 71 13.66 3.50 -16.19
CA GLU A 71 12.66 4.02 -17.11
C GLU A 71 11.32 3.33 -16.89
N VAL A 72 10.31 4.14 -16.57
CA VAL A 72 8.91 3.71 -16.46
C VAL A 72 8.06 4.72 -17.23
N PRO A 73 7.33 4.30 -18.27
CA PRO A 73 6.47 5.19 -19.03
C PRO A 73 5.48 5.91 -18.12
N GLN A 74 5.37 7.24 -18.24
CA GLN A 74 4.46 8.03 -17.42
C GLN A 74 3.00 7.60 -17.62
N ARG A 75 2.64 7.29 -18.87
CA ARG A 75 1.32 6.76 -19.24
C ARG A 75 0.89 5.55 -18.40
N THR A 76 1.79 4.60 -18.14
CA THR A 76 1.48 3.42 -17.31
C THR A 76 1.06 3.83 -15.90
N ILE A 77 1.72 4.83 -15.32
CA ILE A 77 1.40 5.36 -13.98
C ILE A 77 0.06 6.11 -14.02
N ASP A 78 -0.15 6.95 -15.03
CA ASP A 78 -1.37 7.77 -15.16
C ASP A 78 -2.63 6.89 -15.33
N GLU A 79 -2.55 5.85 -16.16
CA GLU A 79 -3.64 4.88 -16.36
C GLU A 79 -3.93 4.10 -15.07
N ALA A 80 -2.90 3.71 -14.33
CA ALA A 80 -3.04 3.03 -13.04
C ALA A 80 -3.71 3.92 -11.98
N VAL A 81 -3.30 5.19 -11.89
CA VAL A 81 -3.92 6.19 -11.03
C VAL A 81 -5.39 6.36 -11.42
N ALA A 82 -5.70 6.45 -12.72
CA ALA A 82 -7.07 6.56 -13.19
C ALA A 82 -7.91 5.34 -12.77
N TYR A 83 -7.36 4.11 -12.87
CA TYR A 83 -8.04 2.90 -12.38
C TYR A 83 -8.31 2.97 -10.87
N VAL A 84 -7.31 3.33 -10.06
CA VAL A 84 -7.48 3.47 -8.60
C VAL A 84 -8.60 4.45 -8.27
N LYS A 85 -8.64 5.61 -8.95
CA LYS A 85 -9.70 6.61 -8.76
C LYS A 85 -11.09 6.11 -9.14
N ARG A 86 -11.22 5.31 -10.20
CA ARG A 86 -12.51 4.66 -10.59
C ARG A 86 -13.04 3.69 -9.53
N CYS A 87 -12.17 3.18 -8.66
CA CYS A 87 -12.58 2.32 -7.56
C CYS A 87 -13.11 3.08 -6.33
N GLN A 88 -13.12 4.41 -6.31
CA GLN A 88 -13.71 5.15 -5.19
C GLN A 88 -15.24 5.07 -5.22
N ASP A 89 -15.84 4.80 -4.06
CA ASP A 89 -17.26 5.04 -3.81
C ASP A 89 -17.45 6.48 -3.30
N GLU A 90 -18.02 7.36 -4.12
CA GLU A 90 -18.15 8.79 -3.80
C GLU A 90 -19.02 9.05 -2.56
N ARG A 91 -19.99 8.17 -2.28
CA ARG A 91 -20.92 8.30 -1.15
C ARG A 91 -20.23 8.13 0.20
N THR A 92 -19.31 7.18 0.30
CA THR A 92 -18.63 6.87 1.56
C THR A 92 -17.21 7.43 1.61
N GLY A 93 -16.60 7.72 0.46
CA GLY A 93 -15.19 8.09 0.35
C GLY A 93 -14.23 6.90 0.42
N GLY A 94 -14.74 5.68 0.63
CA GLY A 94 -13.94 4.46 0.63
C GLY A 94 -13.66 3.94 -0.77
N PHE A 95 -12.77 2.95 -0.89
CA PHE A 95 -12.43 2.32 -2.16
C PHE A 95 -12.86 0.86 -2.21
N CYS A 96 -13.39 0.49 -3.37
CA CYS A 96 -13.98 -0.78 -3.71
C CYS A 96 -12.92 -1.74 -4.24
N TYR A 97 -13.22 -3.04 -4.27
CA TYR A 97 -12.27 -4.03 -4.80
C TYR A 97 -12.11 -3.91 -6.32
N GLN A 98 -13.26 -3.70 -6.96
CA GLN A 98 -13.46 -3.34 -8.35
C GLN A 98 -14.48 -2.19 -8.36
N PRO A 99 -14.55 -1.39 -9.43
CA PRO A 99 -15.57 -0.36 -9.55
C PRO A 99 -16.98 -0.92 -9.26
N GLN A 100 -17.83 -0.12 -8.61
CA GLN A 100 -19.23 -0.46 -8.29
C GLN A 100 -19.43 -1.64 -7.30
N ARG A 101 -18.41 -2.00 -6.51
CA ARG A 101 -18.54 -2.92 -5.36
C ARG A 101 -18.64 -2.16 -4.04
N ASP A 102 -18.82 -2.86 -2.93
CA ASP A 102 -18.74 -2.22 -1.62
C ASP A 102 -17.30 -1.83 -1.27
N PRO A 103 -17.09 -0.65 -0.66
CA PRO A 103 -15.79 -0.22 -0.19
C PRO A 103 -15.32 -1.06 1.00
N GLY A 104 -14.03 -0.98 1.35
CA GLY A 104 -13.54 -1.61 2.57
C GLY A 104 -12.23 -1.05 3.08
N PHE A 105 -12.01 -1.16 4.39
CA PHE A 105 -10.88 -0.56 5.10
C PHE A 105 -9.51 -0.79 4.42
N ALA A 106 -9.13 -2.04 4.18
CA ALA A 106 -7.82 -2.37 3.60
C ALA A 106 -7.66 -1.83 2.16
N ARG A 107 -8.75 -1.82 1.39
CA ARG A 107 -8.79 -1.35 0.00
C ARG A 107 -8.67 0.17 -0.05
N THR A 108 -9.43 0.88 0.80
CA THR A 108 -9.30 2.32 1.00
C THR A 108 -7.89 2.71 1.39
N ALA A 109 -7.29 2.02 2.37
CA ALA A 109 -5.94 2.29 2.84
C ALA A 109 -4.90 2.14 1.73
N ALA A 110 -4.95 1.03 0.99
CA ALA A 110 -4.04 0.76 -0.12
C ALA A 110 -4.18 1.80 -1.24
N ALA A 111 -5.42 2.21 -1.56
CA ALA A 111 -5.71 3.19 -2.60
C ALA A 111 -5.13 4.57 -2.29
N ILE A 112 -5.43 5.14 -1.11
CA ILE A 112 -4.94 6.47 -0.77
C ILE A 112 -3.43 6.49 -0.55
N TYR A 113 -2.84 5.37 -0.13
CA TYR A 113 -1.39 5.21 -0.09
C TYR A 113 -0.78 5.29 -1.49
N SER A 114 -1.33 4.57 -2.47
CA SER A 114 -0.80 4.58 -3.83
C SER A 114 -0.94 5.94 -4.52
N LEU A 115 -2.05 6.65 -4.31
CA LEU A 115 -2.23 8.02 -4.79
C LEU A 115 -1.14 8.96 -4.25
N GLN A 116 -0.86 8.90 -2.95
CA GLN A 116 0.18 9.70 -2.32
C GLN A 116 1.59 9.34 -2.80
N VAL A 117 1.90 8.05 -2.99
CA VAL A 117 3.17 7.58 -3.58
C VAL A 117 3.35 8.11 -5.02
N CYS A 118 2.26 8.32 -5.74
CA CYS A 118 2.25 8.95 -7.07
C CYS A 118 2.30 10.49 -7.02
N GLY A 119 2.45 11.11 -5.84
CA GLY A 119 2.57 12.56 -5.68
C GLY A 119 1.22 13.29 -5.55
N LEU A 120 0.10 12.56 -5.47
CA LEU A 120 -1.25 13.12 -5.36
C LEU A 120 -1.63 13.36 -3.89
N TYR A 121 -0.77 14.08 -3.17
CA TYR A 121 -0.91 14.30 -1.73
C TYR A 121 -2.18 15.08 -1.35
N GLU A 122 -2.50 16.11 -2.15
CA GLU A 122 -3.63 17.01 -1.91
C GLU A 122 -4.90 16.59 -2.66
N ASP A 123 -4.93 15.37 -3.20
CA ASP A 123 -6.11 14.87 -3.90
C ASP A 123 -7.30 14.72 -2.93
N PRO A 124 -8.49 15.26 -3.24
CA PRO A 124 -9.65 15.17 -2.35
C PRO A 124 -10.02 13.75 -1.96
N MET A 125 -9.71 12.76 -2.82
CA MET A 125 -9.95 11.35 -2.54
C MET A 125 -9.08 10.82 -1.39
N VAL A 126 -7.87 11.36 -1.20
CA VAL A 126 -7.00 11.01 -0.08
C VAL A 126 -7.63 11.46 1.25
N LYS A 127 -8.15 12.68 1.31
CA LYS A 127 -8.81 13.22 2.51
C LYS A 127 -10.09 12.44 2.85
N LYS A 128 -10.92 12.15 1.85
CA LYS A 128 -12.14 11.34 2.02
C LYS A 128 -11.80 9.93 2.50
N GLY A 129 -10.81 9.27 1.88
CA GLY A 129 -10.37 7.94 2.29
C GLY A 129 -9.76 7.92 3.70
N SER A 130 -8.97 8.94 4.08
CA SER A 130 -8.43 9.09 5.44
C SER A 130 -9.56 9.17 6.50
N THR A 131 -10.62 9.91 6.21
CA THR A 131 -11.82 9.99 7.06
C THR A 131 -12.49 8.61 7.17
N TYR A 132 -12.71 7.95 6.04
CA TYR A 132 -13.27 6.59 6.00
C TYR A 132 -12.45 5.60 6.85
N LEU A 133 -11.12 5.70 6.86
CA LEU A 133 -10.28 4.84 7.70
C LEU A 133 -10.50 5.07 9.19
N PHE A 134 -10.70 6.31 9.65
CA PHE A 134 -11.02 6.57 11.07
C PHE A 134 -12.38 6.00 11.44
N ASP A 135 -13.39 6.23 10.60
CA ASP A 135 -14.77 5.80 10.87
C ASP A 135 -14.93 4.27 10.85
N ASN A 136 -14.06 3.59 10.12
CA ASN A 136 -14.12 2.14 9.94
C ASN A 136 -12.94 1.41 10.62
N LEU A 137 -12.17 2.06 11.50
CA LEU A 137 -11.12 1.37 12.24
C LEU A 137 -11.75 0.38 13.22
N ARG A 138 -11.49 -0.91 13.02
CA ARG A 138 -11.94 -1.98 13.91
C ARG A 138 -10.85 -3.01 14.10
N GLU A 139 -10.83 -3.58 15.28
CA GLU A 139 -9.88 -4.62 15.68
C GLU A 139 -10.23 -6.01 15.12
N ASP A 140 -11.48 -6.26 14.82
CA ASP A 140 -11.98 -7.55 14.34
C ASP A 140 -11.95 -7.70 12.80
N HIS A 141 -11.31 -6.77 12.09
CA HIS A 141 -11.20 -6.85 10.62
C HIS A 141 -10.49 -8.13 10.17
N GLU A 142 -11.09 -8.82 9.21
CA GLU A 142 -10.53 -10.04 8.59
C GLU A 142 -9.10 -9.83 8.06
N TRP A 143 -8.84 -8.64 7.50
CA TRP A 143 -7.56 -8.24 6.92
C TRP A 143 -6.81 -7.24 7.80
N PHE A 144 -6.96 -7.29 9.13
CA PHE A 144 -6.43 -6.29 10.06
C PHE A 144 -4.94 -5.97 9.81
N THR A 145 -4.07 -6.99 9.78
CA THR A 145 -2.62 -6.80 9.60
C THR A 145 -2.31 -6.12 8.27
N TYR A 146 -2.85 -6.67 7.17
CA TYR A 146 -2.64 -6.16 5.81
C TYR A 146 -3.23 -4.76 5.61
N GLY A 147 -4.44 -4.52 6.11
CA GLY A 147 -5.11 -3.23 6.03
C GLY A 147 -4.36 -2.15 6.80
N ASN A 148 -3.90 -2.46 8.02
CA ASN A 148 -3.17 -1.49 8.84
C ASN A 148 -1.75 -1.22 8.36
N PHE A 149 -1.11 -2.16 7.64
CA PHE A 149 0.15 -1.88 6.95
C PHE A 149 0.00 -0.68 5.99
N TYR A 150 -1.04 -0.69 5.16
CA TYR A 150 -1.33 0.44 4.28
C TYR A 150 -1.90 1.63 5.02
N ALA A 151 -2.77 1.43 6.01
CA ALA A 151 -3.43 2.54 6.69
C ALA A 151 -2.44 3.38 7.48
N ALA A 152 -1.51 2.76 8.20
CA ALA A 152 -0.43 3.47 8.87
C ALA A 152 0.40 4.28 7.88
N SER A 153 0.81 3.68 6.75
CA SER A 153 1.61 4.35 5.72
C SER A 153 0.85 5.53 5.11
N ALA A 154 -0.42 5.35 4.78
CA ALA A 154 -1.28 6.40 4.24
C ALA A 154 -1.46 7.56 5.20
N GLN A 155 -1.80 7.29 6.46
CA GLN A 155 -2.07 8.31 7.47
C GLN A 155 -0.78 9.03 7.89
N TYR A 156 0.35 8.33 7.86
CA TYR A 156 1.68 8.93 8.04
C TYR A 156 2.00 9.94 6.93
N MET A 157 1.75 9.58 5.66
CA MET A 157 2.00 10.46 4.51
C MET A 157 1.04 11.67 4.45
N VAL A 158 -0.17 11.54 5.00
CA VAL A 158 -1.07 12.69 5.24
C VAL A 158 -0.47 13.60 6.32
N GLY A 159 0.11 13.01 7.38
CA GLY A 159 0.87 13.74 8.39
C GLY A 159 0.00 14.61 9.30
N GLY A 160 0.63 15.58 9.97
CA GLY A 160 -0.05 16.57 10.82
C GLY A 160 -0.95 15.95 11.90
N GLU A 161 -2.12 16.56 12.10
CA GLU A 161 -3.12 16.13 13.08
C GLU A 161 -3.63 14.70 12.80
N THR A 162 -3.72 14.32 11.53
CA THR A 162 -4.13 12.98 11.11
C THR A 162 -3.19 11.92 11.69
N TRP A 163 -1.88 12.09 11.52
CA TRP A 163 -0.90 11.15 12.07
C TRP A 163 -0.86 11.18 13.61
N GLN A 164 -0.93 12.37 14.20
CA GLN A 164 -0.95 12.55 15.67
C GLN A 164 -2.14 11.84 16.33
N LYS A 165 -3.29 11.74 15.64
CA LYS A 165 -4.46 10.98 16.11
C LYS A 165 -4.37 9.48 15.81
N TRP A 166 -3.83 9.11 14.66
CA TRP A 166 -3.79 7.71 14.21
C TRP A 166 -2.75 6.87 14.97
N TYR A 167 -1.52 7.38 15.08
CA TYR A 167 -0.40 6.58 15.59
C TYR A 167 -0.56 6.12 17.04
N PRO A 168 -0.97 6.97 18.01
CA PRO A 168 -1.15 6.53 19.39
C PRO A 168 -2.16 5.37 19.50
N LYS A 169 -3.29 5.47 18.80
CA LYS A 169 -4.31 4.40 18.77
C LYS A 169 -3.72 3.08 18.26
N MET A 170 -3.03 3.12 17.13
CA MET A 170 -2.43 1.91 16.56
C MET A 170 -1.31 1.37 17.43
N LYS A 171 -0.47 2.23 18.01
CA LYS A 171 0.59 1.83 18.93
C LYS A 171 0.00 1.09 20.13
N ASP A 172 -1.06 1.62 20.75
CA ASP A 172 -1.69 1.01 21.91
C ASP A 172 -2.30 -0.37 21.58
N ILE A 173 -3.03 -0.47 20.47
CA ILE A 173 -3.60 -1.75 19.98
C ILE A 173 -2.50 -2.79 19.75
N LEU A 174 -1.42 -2.41 19.08
CA LEU A 174 -0.33 -3.34 18.76
C LEU A 174 0.45 -3.73 20.01
N LEU A 175 0.79 -2.80 20.89
CA LEU A 175 1.54 -3.10 22.11
C LEU A 175 0.76 -3.95 23.12
N ALA A 176 -0.57 -3.85 23.14
CA ALA A 176 -1.42 -4.72 23.96
C ALA A 176 -1.38 -6.20 23.51
N GLN A 177 -0.96 -6.46 22.27
CA GLN A 177 -1.02 -7.79 21.63
C GLN A 177 0.35 -8.45 21.48
N VAL A 178 1.43 -7.79 21.90
CA VAL A 178 2.78 -8.34 21.77
C VAL A 178 2.95 -9.53 22.71
N VAL A 179 3.36 -10.66 22.16
CA VAL A 179 3.78 -11.83 22.92
C VAL A 179 5.24 -11.66 23.29
N LYS A 180 5.56 -11.79 24.58
CA LYS A 180 6.94 -11.74 25.09
C LYS A 180 7.33 -13.11 25.63
N GLN A 181 8.40 -13.68 25.09
CA GLN A 181 8.93 -14.98 25.48
C GLN A 181 10.45 -14.89 25.61
N GLY A 182 10.93 -14.74 26.84
CA GLY A 182 12.35 -14.46 27.11
C GLY A 182 12.77 -13.16 26.42
N ASP A 183 13.84 -13.24 25.62
CA ASP A 183 14.38 -12.10 24.86
C ASP A 183 13.67 -11.85 23.52
N VAL A 184 12.60 -12.61 23.22
CA VAL A 184 11.86 -12.49 21.96
C VAL A 184 10.53 -11.79 22.20
N ALA A 185 10.24 -10.79 21.35
CA ALA A 185 8.94 -10.14 21.26
C ALA A 185 8.39 -10.29 19.84
N TYR A 186 7.16 -10.78 19.72
CA TYR A 186 6.53 -11.04 18.42
C TYR A 186 5.01 -10.87 18.49
N TRP A 187 4.35 -10.90 17.34
CA TRP A 187 2.90 -10.91 17.23
C TRP A 187 2.42 -12.14 16.50
N GLU A 188 1.33 -12.72 17.00
CA GLU A 188 0.68 -13.86 16.38
C GLU A 188 -0.11 -13.49 15.10
N ALA A 189 -0.50 -14.51 14.36
CA ALA A 189 -1.41 -14.37 13.22
C ALA A 189 -2.77 -13.77 13.66
N ARG A 190 -3.31 -12.83 12.87
CA ARG A 190 -4.61 -12.19 13.11
C ARG A 190 -5.46 -12.15 11.84
N GLY A 191 -6.65 -12.75 11.90
CA GLY A 191 -7.58 -12.84 10.76
C GLY A 191 -6.97 -13.57 9.55
N ARG A 192 -7.62 -13.49 8.39
CA ARG A 192 -7.05 -14.03 7.14
C ARG A 192 -5.82 -13.26 6.65
N GLY A 193 -5.67 -12.00 7.10
CA GLY A 193 -4.53 -11.15 6.73
C GLY A 193 -3.23 -11.39 7.50
N GLY A 194 -3.28 -12.17 8.59
CA GLY A 194 -2.10 -12.53 9.38
C GLY A 194 -1.56 -13.89 8.95
N VAL A 195 -0.64 -13.90 7.97
CA VAL A 195 -0.09 -15.15 7.39
C VAL A 195 0.71 -15.98 8.40
N GLY A 196 1.24 -15.34 9.45
CA GLY A 196 2.00 -16.00 10.52
C GLY A 196 2.82 -15.00 11.34
N PRO A 197 3.49 -15.46 12.41
CA PRO A 197 4.20 -14.58 13.35
C PRO A 197 5.29 -13.73 12.72
N THR A 198 6.06 -14.29 11.78
CA THR A 198 7.11 -13.56 11.07
C THR A 198 6.56 -12.38 10.27
N PHE A 199 5.45 -12.60 9.55
CA PHE A 199 4.83 -11.55 8.73
C PHE A 199 4.21 -10.47 9.61
N CYS A 200 3.42 -10.86 10.63
CA CYS A 200 2.81 -9.91 11.56
C CYS A 200 3.86 -9.07 12.29
N THR A 201 4.91 -9.72 12.79
CA THR A 201 6.00 -9.04 13.52
C THR A 201 6.73 -8.06 12.62
N ALA A 202 7.05 -8.43 11.38
CA ALA A 202 7.67 -7.51 10.43
C ALA A 202 6.77 -6.29 10.14
N VAL A 203 5.49 -6.52 9.83
CA VAL A 203 4.53 -5.44 9.52
C VAL A 203 4.35 -4.50 10.71
N TYR A 204 4.09 -5.03 11.91
CA TYR A 204 3.83 -4.21 13.08
C TYR A 204 5.08 -3.48 13.56
N THR A 205 6.26 -4.10 13.44
CA THR A 205 7.53 -3.41 13.70
C THR A 205 7.71 -2.24 12.73
N MET A 206 7.39 -2.40 11.44
CA MET A 206 7.44 -1.30 10.47
C MET A 206 6.48 -0.16 10.85
N ILE A 207 5.25 -0.46 11.27
CA ILE A 207 4.28 0.54 11.73
C ILE A 207 4.80 1.28 12.96
N LEU A 208 5.25 0.53 13.97
CA LEU A 208 5.77 1.09 15.22
C LEU A 208 7.04 1.92 15.00
N ALA A 209 7.83 1.59 13.97
CA ALA A 209 9.07 2.27 13.63
C ALA A 209 8.90 3.55 12.80
N MET A 210 7.70 3.86 12.30
CA MET A 210 7.47 5.04 11.45
C MET A 210 7.95 6.38 12.06
N PRO A 211 7.80 6.65 13.37
CA PRO A 211 8.33 7.88 13.98
C PRO A 211 9.86 8.01 13.96
N TYR A 212 10.60 6.94 13.69
CA TYR A 212 12.07 6.98 13.59
C TYR A 212 12.57 7.27 12.18
N HIS A 213 11.66 7.43 11.21
CA HIS A 213 11.98 7.88 9.86
C HIS A 213 12.96 6.97 9.08
N TYR A 214 12.99 5.66 9.37
CA TYR A 214 13.95 4.75 8.71
C TYR A 214 13.63 4.44 7.24
N ILE A 215 12.40 4.65 6.78
CA ILE A 215 11.97 4.27 5.42
C ILE A 215 11.83 5.53 4.56
N PRO A 216 12.72 5.76 3.58
CA PRO A 216 12.68 6.94 2.71
C PRO A 216 11.40 7.06 1.89
N LEU A 217 10.75 5.94 1.54
CA LEU A 217 9.50 5.91 0.77
C LEU A 217 8.36 6.71 1.43
N TYR A 218 8.41 6.90 2.74
CA TYR A 218 7.40 7.62 3.51
C TYR A 218 7.75 9.09 3.76
N GLN A 219 8.95 9.52 3.35
CA GLN A 219 9.42 10.89 3.52
C GLN A 219 9.01 11.74 2.30
N ARG A 220 8.48 12.94 2.55
CA ARG A 220 8.21 13.96 1.54
C ARG A 220 9.46 14.78 1.26
#